data_AF-A0A8C7WWU4-F1
#
_entry.id   AF-A0A8C7WWU4-F1
#
_cell.length_a   1.000
_cell.length_b   1.000
_cell.length_c   1.000
_cell.angle_alpha   90.00
_cell.angle_beta   90.00
_cell.angle_gamma   90.00
#
_symmetry.space_group_name_H-M   'P 1'
#
loop_
_entity.id
_entity.type
_entity.pdbx_description
1 polymer ?
#
loop_
_entity_poly.entity_id
_entity_poly.type
_entity_poly.pdbx_seq_one_letter_code
_entity_poly.pdbx_strand_id
1 'polypeptide(L)'
;MGERVSEHTARLQQQEREILSLSAEIQSLKNPQNLNLSPRLDELREENAKLKYRLNILKRSLQEDAPPCSKSMTNIHQRLQQLFGRAIRKSFPELDNPPLAVTPNQQAKFGDYQCNSAMAIAQVSGFPFLFLCISTCCILEAER
;
A
#
# COMPACT_ATOMS: atom_id res chain seq x y z
N MET A 1 -16.33 31.12 -62.05
CA MET A 1 -15.12 30.61 -61.36
C MET A 1 -14.78 31.40 -60.09
N GLY A 2 -14.91 32.73 -60.04
CA GLY A 2 -14.55 33.53 -58.86
C GLY A 2 -15.36 33.28 -57.57
N GLU A 3 -16.63 32.90 -57.67
CA GLU A 3 -17.50 32.66 -56.50
C GLU A 3 -17.10 31.41 -55.70
N ARG A 4 -16.70 30.33 -56.38
CA ARG A 4 -16.18 29.13 -55.70
C ARG A 4 -14.85 29.42 -55.00
N VAL A 5 -14.01 30.24 -55.62
CA VAL A 5 -12.72 30.63 -55.02
C VAL A 5 -12.95 31.46 -53.74
N SER A 6 -13.92 32.38 -53.73
CA SER A 6 -14.22 33.15 -52.52
C SER A 6 -14.77 32.28 -51.38
N GLU A 7 -15.65 31.32 -51.69
CA GLU A 7 -16.19 30.38 -50.72
C GLU A 7 -15.08 29.51 -50.10
N HIS A 8 -14.15 29.00 -50.93
CA HIS A 8 -13.01 28.24 -50.45
C HIS A 8 -12.09 29.08 -49.54
N THR A 9 -11.84 30.35 -49.89
CA THR A 9 -11.02 31.23 -49.04
C THR A 9 -11.68 31.54 -47.69
N ALA A 10 -13.01 31.72 -47.66
CA ALA A 10 -13.74 31.96 -46.41
C ALA A 10 -13.70 30.74 -45.47
N ARG A 11 -13.85 29.53 -46.04
CA ARG A 11 -13.73 28.27 -45.29
C ARG A 11 -12.32 28.08 -44.72
N LEU A 12 -11.28 28.39 -45.50
CA LEU A 12 -9.89 28.29 -45.04
C LEU A 12 -9.60 29.27 -43.88
N GLN A 13 -10.05 30.52 -43.99
CA GLN A 13 -9.90 31.49 -42.90
C GLN A 13 -10.61 31.07 -41.61
N GLN A 14 -11.79 30.44 -41.74
CA GLN A 14 -12.51 29.91 -40.58
C GLN A 14 -11.74 28.77 -39.92
N GLN A 15 -11.20 27.85 -40.73
CA GLN A 15 -10.40 26.73 -40.23
C GLN A 15 -9.10 27.20 -39.57
N GLU A 16 -8.42 28.21 -40.11
CA GLU A 16 -7.23 28.78 -39.45
C GLU A 16 -7.55 29.35 -38.06
N ARG A 17 -8.69 30.03 -37.90
CA ARG A 17 -9.14 30.53 -36.59
C ARG A 17 -9.42 29.40 -35.60
N GLU A 18 -10.09 28.34 -36.05
CA GLU A 18 -10.38 27.18 -35.22
C GLU A 18 -9.10 26.45 -34.80
N ILE A 19 -8.15 26.27 -35.72
CA ILE A 19 -6.85 25.67 -35.43
C ILE A 19 -6.10 26.50 -34.39
N LEU A 20 -6.07 27.83 -34.55
CA LEU A 20 -5.42 28.71 -33.59
C LEU A 20 -6.08 28.61 -32.21
N SER A 21 -7.41 28.64 -32.14
CA SER A 21 -8.17 28.49 -30.88
C SER A 21 -7.88 27.16 -30.19
N LEU A 22 -8.00 26.05 -30.91
CA LEU A 22 -7.79 24.71 -30.38
C LEU A 22 -6.33 24.50 -29.96
N SER A 23 -5.38 25.05 -30.71
CA SER A 23 -3.96 24.96 -30.35
C SER A 23 -3.64 25.69 -29.04
N ALA A 24 -4.25 26.87 -28.82
CA ALA A 24 -4.11 27.63 -27.59
C ALA A 24 -4.74 26.90 -26.39
N GLU A 25 -5.89 26.26 -26.60
CA GLU A 25 -6.56 25.44 -25.58
C GLU A 25 -5.72 24.20 -25.21
N ILE A 26 -5.21 23.47 -26.20
CA ILE A 26 -4.31 22.33 -25.95
C ILE A 26 -3.06 22.80 -25.20
N GLN A 27 -2.49 23.96 -25.55
CA GLN A 27 -1.30 24.48 -24.87
C GLN A 27 -1.58 24.86 -23.41
N SER A 28 -2.77 25.39 -23.12
CA SER A 28 -3.19 25.71 -21.74
C SER A 28 -3.42 24.46 -20.89
N LEU A 29 -4.05 23.43 -21.48
CA LEU A 29 -4.35 22.14 -20.84
C LEU A 29 -3.11 21.26 -20.67
N LYS A 30 -2.15 21.35 -21.61
CA LYS A 30 -0.88 20.62 -21.57
C LYS A 30 0.04 21.12 -20.45
N ASN A 31 -0.24 22.29 -19.87
CA ASN A 31 0.52 22.82 -18.75
C ASN A 31 -0.02 22.20 -17.44
N PRO A 32 0.70 21.24 -16.82
CA PRO A 32 0.22 20.56 -15.61
C PRO A 32 0.01 21.52 -14.43
N GLN A 33 0.60 22.71 -14.47
CA GLN A 33 0.39 23.76 -13.47
C GLN A 33 -1.08 24.21 -13.40
N ASN A 34 -1.83 24.18 -14.51
CA ASN A 34 -3.26 24.53 -14.50
C ASN A 34 -4.15 23.42 -13.92
N LEU A 35 -3.66 22.18 -13.86
CA LEU A 35 -4.36 21.04 -13.26
C LEU A 35 -4.11 20.92 -11.75
N ASN A 36 -3.08 21.60 -11.21
CA ASN A 36 -2.67 21.52 -9.80
C ASN A 36 -3.35 22.55 -8.88
N LEU A 37 -4.23 23.42 -9.36
CA LEU A 37 -4.72 24.60 -8.61
C LEU A 37 -5.97 24.38 -7.76
N SER A 38 -6.42 23.14 -7.52
CA SER A 38 -7.49 22.95 -6.53
C SER A 38 -6.88 23.23 -5.14
N PRO A 39 -7.34 24.26 -4.40
CA PRO A 39 -6.82 24.57 -3.06
C PRO A 39 -6.88 23.34 -2.13
N ARG A 40 -7.87 22.47 -2.37
CA ARG A 40 -8.05 21.21 -1.66
C ARG A 40 -6.92 20.21 -1.89
N LEU A 41 -6.36 20.17 -3.10
CA LEU A 41 -5.24 19.28 -3.41
C LEU A 41 -3.97 19.73 -2.70
N ASP A 42 -3.72 21.04 -2.66
CA ASP A 42 -2.58 21.61 -1.95
C ASP A 42 -2.68 21.38 -0.44
N GLU A 43 -3.86 21.59 0.15
CA GLU A 43 -4.13 21.22 1.55
C GLU A 43 -3.81 19.75 1.83
N LEU A 44 -4.27 18.84 0.96
CA LEU A 44 -4.03 17.41 1.13
C LEU A 44 -2.55 17.03 0.96
N ARG A 45 -1.80 17.75 0.13
CA ARG A 45 -0.35 17.55 -0.05
C ARG A 45 0.42 18.03 1.18
N GLU A 46 0.07 19.19 1.71
CA GLU A 46 0.65 19.71 2.96
C GLU A 46 0.36 18.78 4.14
N GLU A 47 -0.89 18.33 4.29
CA GLU A 47 -1.25 17.40 5.35
C GLU A 47 -0.51 16.06 5.20
N ASN A 48 -0.37 15.54 3.97
CA ASN A 48 0.45 14.35 3.73
C ASN A 48 1.92 14.56 4.14
N ALA A 49 2.50 15.72 3.85
CA ALA A 49 3.87 16.05 4.25
C ALA A 49 4.01 16.09 5.78
N LYS A 50 3.07 16.75 6.47
CA LYS A 50 3.03 16.82 7.95
C LYS A 50 2.86 15.43 8.57
N LEU A 51 1.94 14.62 8.05
CA LEU A 51 1.69 13.26 8.54
C LEU A 51 2.91 12.36 8.34
N LYS A 52 3.54 12.40 7.17
CA LYS A 52 4.78 11.63 6.90
C LYS A 52 5.90 12.03 7.86
N TYR A 53 6.06 13.32 8.13
CA TYR A 53 7.05 13.81 9.10
C TYR A 53 6.76 13.27 10.51
N ARG A 54 5.54 13.44 11.02
CA ARG A 54 5.14 12.93 12.35
C ARG A 54 5.34 11.41 12.47
N LEU A 55 4.94 10.67 11.45
CA LEU A 55 5.09 9.22 11.39
C LEU A 55 6.57 8.82 11.43
N ASN A 56 7.45 9.54 10.75
CA ASN A 56 8.89 9.27 10.79
C ASN A 56 9.48 9.53 12.19
N ILE A 57 9.12 10.65 12.83
CA ILE A 57 9.53 10.93 14.22
C ILE A 57 9.08 9.81 15.16
N LEU A 58 7.81 9.39 15.09
CA LEU A 58 7.28 8.31 15.92
C LEU A 58 7.99 6.97 15.67
N LYS A 59 8.26 6.63 14.41
CA LYS A 59 9.02 5.42 14.06
C LYS A 59 10.42 5.45 14.64
N ARG A 60 11.11 6.60 14.56
CA ARG A 60 12.45 6.77 15.13
C ARG A 60 12.42 6.61 16.66
N SER A 61 11.47 7.27 17.33
CA SER A 61 11.31 7.13 18.78
C SER A 61 11.03 5.69 19.20
N LEU A 62 10.16 4.96 18.49
CA LEU A 62 9.90 3.54 18.78
C LEU A 62 11.12 2.63 18.55
N GLN A 63 12.02 3.01 17.64
CA GLN A 63 13.26 2.28 17.40
C GLN A 63 14.33 2.61 18.45
N GLU A 64 14.38 3.86 18.91
CA GLU A 64 15.25 4.32 20.01
C GLU A 64 14.79 3.76 21.37
N ASP A 65 13.47 3.63 21.57
CA ASP A 65 12.82 3.00 22.75
C ASP A 65 12.71 1.46 22.62
N ALA A 66 13.15 0.87 21.52
CA ALA A 66 13.24 -0.58 21.43
C ALA A 66 14.24 -1.04 22.50
N PRO A 67 13.81 -1.82 23.51
CA PRO A 67 14.60 -2.02 24.71
C PRO A 67 15.98 -2.56 24.34
N PRO A 68 17.08 -1.86 24.67
CA PRO A 68 18.43 -2.35 24.42
C PRO A 68 18.64 -3.56 25.30
N CYS A 69 18.46 -4.77 24.75
CA CYS A 69 18.55 -6.06 25.45
C CYS A 69 18.20 -5.92 26.95
N SER A 70 16.99 -5.40 27.24
CA SER A 70 16.65 -5.07 28.62
C SER A 70 16.72 -6.35 29.43
N LYS A 71 17.31 -6.29 30.63
CA LYS A 71 17.34 -7.39 31.61
C LYS A 71 15.93 -7.80 32.12
N SER A 72 14.89 -7.44 31.39
CA SER A 72 13.48 -7.74 31.64
C SER A 72 13.10 -9.02 30.90
N MET A 73 12.38 -9.91 31.58
CA MET A 73 11.88 -11.14 30.96
C MET A 73 10.97 -10.80 29.78
N THR A 74 11.31 -11.34 28.60
CA THR A 74 10.51 -11.16 27.40
C THR A 74 9.30 -12.09 27.44
N ASN A 75 8.11 -11.56 27.18
CA ASN A 75 6.92 -12.40 26.97
C ASN A 75 7.06 -13.14 25.63
N ILE A 76 7.50 -14.40 25.69
CA ILE A 76 7.77 -15.24 24.52
C ILE A 76 6.50 -15.40 23.66
N HIS A 77 5.35 -15.58 24.29
CA HIS A 77 4.07 -15.71 23.59
C HIS A 77 3.75 -14.47 22.75
N GLN A 78 3.86 -13.28 23.36
CA GLN A 78 3.67 -12.01 22.64
C GLN A 78 4.69 -11.84 21.52
N ARG A 79 5.94 -12.26 21.73
CA ARG A 79 6.97 -12.17 20.70
C ARG A 79 6.69 -13.07 19.51
N LEU A 80 6.23 -14.29 19.75
CA LEU A 80 5.80 -15.24 18.72
C LEU A 80 4.58 -14.70 17.95
N GLN A 81 3.59 -14.14 18.64
CA GLN A 81 2.45 -13.47 17.99
C GLN A 81 2.90 -12.34 17.06
N GLN A 82 3.83 -11.49 17.51
CA GLN A 82 4.38 -10.43 16.66
C GLN A 82 5.14 -10.97 15.44
N LEU A 83 5.86 -12.09 15.59
CA LEU A 83 6.62 -12.71 14.51
C LEU A 83 5.68 -13.30 13.47
N PHE A 84 4.80 -14.23 13.87
CA PHE A 84 3.85 -14.88 12.98
C PHE A 84 2.87 -13.87 12.36
N GLY A 85 2.39 -12.89 13.13
CA GLY A 85 1.51 -11.84 12.60
C GLY A 85 2.17 -11.02 11.49
N ARG A 86 3.49 -10.77 11.57
CA ARG A 86 4.24 -10.10 10.50
C ARG A 86 4.40 -11.01 9.27
N ALA A 87 4.78 -12.27 9.48
CA ALA A 87 4.94 -13.24 8.40
C ALA A 87 3.62 -13.45 7.62
N ILE A 88 2.51 -13.59 8.33
CA ILE A 88 1.18 -13.79 7.75
C ILE A 88 0.74 -12.57 6.94
N ARG A 89 0.83 -11.35 7.50
CA ARG A 89 0.48 -10.11 6.76
C ARG A 89 1.33 -9.91 5.51
N LYS A 90 2.61 -10.33 5.55
CA LYS A 90 3.50 -10.27 4.39
C LYS A 90 3.15 -11.31 3.33
N SER A 91 2.69 -12.49 3.76
CA SER A 91 2.31 -13.59 2.87
C SER A 91 0.92 -13.41 2.25
N PHE A 92 0.01 -12.73 2.97
CA PHE A 92 -1.37 -12.48 2.56
C PHE A 92 -1.72 -10.99 2.73
N PRO A 93 -1.15 -10.10 1.89
CA PRO A 93 -1.37 -8.65 2.00
C PRO A 93 -2.81 -8.23 1.73
N GLU A 94 -3.58 -9.05 1.00
CA GLU A 94 -4.99 -8.83 0.67
C GLU A 94 -5.93 -9.04 1.88
N LEU A 95 -5.45 -9.72 2.94
CA LEU A 95 -6.26 -10.10 4.08
C LEU A 95 -6.15 -9.06 5.19
N ASP A 96 -7.21 -8.27 5.36
CA ASP A 96 -7.32 -7.33 6.47
C ASP A 96 -7.45 -8.08 7.81
N ASN A 97 -6.55 -7.80 8.75
CA ASN A 97 -6.49 -8.38 10.10
C ASN A 97 -6.58 -9.93 10.11
N PRO A 98 -5.57 -10.63 9.60
CA PRO A 98 -5.61 -12.09 9.52
C PRO A 98 -5.64 -12.74 10.92
N PRO A 99 -6.38 -13.85 11.09
CA PRO A 99 -6.47 -14.53 12.37
C PRO A 99 -5.09 -15.04 12.80
N LEU A 100 -4.75 -14.81 14.07
CA LEU A 100 -3.46 -15.16 14.67
C LEU A 100 -3.70 -15.94 15.97
N ALA A 101 -3.55 -17.26 15.89
CA ALA A 101 -3.76 -18.17 17.01
C ALA A 101 -2.43 -18.86 17.37
N VAL A 102 -1.68 -18.27 18.30
CA VAL A 102 -0.50 -18.90 18.91
C VAL A 102 -0.90 -19.40 20.28
N THR A 103 -0.56 -20.63 20.64
CA THR A 103 -0.84 -21.21 21.96
C THR A 103 0.35 -22.00 22.46
N PRO A 104 0.66 -21.98 23.77
CA PRO A 104 1.60 -22.92 24.35
C PRO A 104 1.06 -24.33 24.20
N ASN A 105 1.95 -25.27 23.92
CA ASN A 105 1.58 -26.65 23.72
C ASN A 105 1.78 -27.45 25.01
N GLN A 106 0.86 -28.36 25.29
CA GLN A 106 0.88 -29.20 26.50
C GLN A 106 1.68 -30.50 26.30
N GLN A 107 1.88 -30.92 25.04
CA GLN A 107 2.58 -32.16 24.71
C GLN A 107 3.91 -31.86 24.02
N ALA A 108 5.03 -32.15 24.68
CA ALA A 108 6.38 -31.88 24.17
C ALA A 108 6.67 -32.46 22.76
N LYS A 109 5.91 -33.46 22.32
CA LYS A 109 6.01 -34.05 20.96
C LYS A 109 5.77 -33.06 19.82
N PHE A 110 5.04 -31.96 20.06
CA PHE A 110 4.76 -30.94 19.04
C PHE A 110 5.42 -29.59 19.34
N GLY A 111 6.54 -29.60 20.08
CA GLY A 111 7.27 -28.40 20.49
C GLY A 111 6.58 -27.61 21.61
N ASP A 112 7.15 -26.46 21.97
CA ASP A 112 6.68 -25.65 23.12
C ASP A 112 5.50 -24.73 22.79
N TYR A 113 5.39 -24.29 21.52
CA TYR A 113 4.34 -23.41 21.02
C TYR A 113 3.82 -23.90 19.67
N GLN A 114 2.53 -23.72 19.45
CA GLN A 114 1.85 -24.05 18.20
C GLN A 114 1.15 -22.82 17.62
N CYS A 115 1.22 -22.65 16.31
CA CYS A 115 0.47 -21.63 15.57
C CYS A 115 -0.64 -22.30 14.75
N ASN A 116 -1.90 -22.10 15.14
CA ASN A 116 -3.09 -22.68 14.52
C ASN A 116 -3.80 -21.72 13.56
N SER A 117 -3.12 -20.63 13.19
CA SER A 117 -3.66 -19.58 12.32
C SER A 117 -4.04 -20.10 10.93
N ALA A 118 -3.34 -21.11 10.42
CA ALA A 118 -3.50 -21.60 9.04
C ALA A 118 -4.94 -22.03 8.72
N MET A 119 -5.60 -22.72 9.64
CA MET A 119 -6.96 -23.20 9.45
C MET A 119 -7.96 -22.04 9.34
N ALA A 120 -7.86 -21.07 10.25
CA ALA A 120 -8.72 -19.91 10.24
C ALA A 120 -8.49 -19.03 9.01
N ILE A 121 -7.23 -18.85 8.58
CA ILE A 121 -6.91 -18.11 7.36
C ILE A 121 -7.51 -18.81 6.14
N ALA A 122 -7.37 -20.14 6.01
CA ALA A 122 -7.94 -20.90 4.90
C ALA A 122 -9.47 -20.77 4.81
N GLN A 123 -10.17 -20.75 5.95
CA GLN A 123 -11.61 -20.54 6.01
C GLN A 123 -12.03 -19.15 5.50
N VAL A 124 -11.29 -18.11 5.88
CA VAL A 124 -11.63 -16.72 5.51
C VAL A 124 -11.21 -16.39 4.07
N SER A 125 -10.13 -16.99 3.58
CA SER A 125 -9.59 -16.72 2.23
C SER A 125 -10.22 -17.55 1.12
N GLY A 126 -11.04 -18.57 1.44
CA GLY A 126 -11.75 -19.37 0.44
C GLY A 126 -10.86 -20.32 -0.40
N PHE A 127 -9.57 -20.45 -0.07
CA PHE A 127 -8.63 -21.31 -0.78
C PHE A 127 -8.24 -22.55 0.05
N PRO A 128 -8.66 -23.77 -0.35
CA PRO A 128 -8.37 -25.00 0.40
C PRO A 128 -6.89 -25.42 0.37
N PHE A 129 -6.05 -24.81 -0.47
CA PHE A 129 -4.63 -25.14 -0.61
C PHE A 129 -3.68 -24.34 0.32
N LEU A 130 -4.21 -23.43 1.14
CA LEU A 130 -3.39 -22.54 1.98
C LEU A 130 -2.61 -23.27 3.10
N PHE A 131 -3.06 -24.48 3.48
CA PHE A 131 -2.45 -25.28 4.53
C PHE A 131 -0.98 -25.61 4.23
N LEU A 132 -0.63 -25.82 2.95
CA LEU A 132 0.72 -26.19 2.57
C LEU A 132 1.69 -25.00 2.62
N CYS A 133 1.21 -23.81 2.25
CA CYS A 133 2.04 -22.61 2.13
C CYS A 133 2.41 -22.02 3.50
N ILE A 134 1.50 -22.04 4.47
CA ILE A 134 1.76 -21.51 5.83
C ILE A 134 2.76 -22.41 6.58
N SER A 135 2.67 -23.73 6.41
CA SER A 135 3.59 -24.66 7.07
C SER A 135 5.01 -24.59 6.51
N THR A 136 5.21 -24.29 5.22
CA THR A 136 6.55 -24.14 4.63
C THR A 136 7.15 -22.75 4.89
N CYS A 137 6.35 -21.68 4.85
CA CYS A 137 6.87 -20.32 5.08
C CYS A 137 7.26 -20.06 6.54
N CYS A 138 6.53 -20.63 7.51
CA CYS A 138 6.88 -20.52 8.94
C CYS A 138 8.18 -21.26 9.28
N ILE A 139 8.52 -22.32 8.57
CA ILE A 139 9.77 -23.06 8.76
C ILE A 139 10.95 -22.30 8.14
N LEU A 140 10.79 -21.68 6.97
CA LEU A 140 11.87 -20.94 6.30
C LEU A 140 12.27 -19.63 7.00
N GLU A 141 11.35 -18.88 7.62
CA GLU A 141 11.69 -17.65 8.36
C GLU A 141 12.29 -17.93 9.76
N ALA A 142 12.27 -19.17 10.24
CA ALA A 142 12.93 -19.55 11.49
C ALA A 142 14.43 -19.90 11.32
N GLU A 143 14.89 -20.12 10.08
CA GLU A 143 16.30 -20.43 9.74
C GLU A 143 17.09 -19.22 9.17
N ARG A 144 16.57 -17.99 9.30
CA ARG A 144 17.25 -16.74 8.90
C ARG A 144 17.27 -15.71 10.02
#